data_AF-A0A650CP17-F1
#
_entry.id   AF-A0A650CP17-F1
#
_cell.length_a   1.000
_cell.length_b   1.000
_cell.length_c   1.000
_cell.angle_alpha   90.00
_cell.angle_beta   90.00
_cell.angle_gamma   90.00
#
_symmetry.space_group_name_H-M   'P 1'
#
loop_
_entity.id
_entity.type
_entity.pdbx_description
1 polymer ?
#
loop_
_entity_poly.entity_id
_entity_poly.type
_entity_poly.pdbx_seq_one_letter_code
_entity_poly.pdbx_strand_id
1 'polypeptide(L)'
;MKLQNIEISSILSPEARYVTVTSKFLPNLADEVPVFTSYNGEKVKLRELIILSEKMRNKIITGYKYDLEVKEGDGGLTSLYDVDQTILTMKAKKYNEFMTTALIFIGLKKGSPEKALILHDVPVLAKNKNDLIDQIKGYLRTFHGIEIDHIPAKFKVDHKHLVKAKLTDVDYAFSLFNL
;
A
#
# COMPACT_ATOMS: atom_id res chain seq x y z
N MET A 1 2.79 -7.42 -10.75
CA MET A 1 1.84 -8.56 -10.76
C MET A 1 0.40 -8.04 -10.77
N LYS A 2 -0.55 -8.83 -11.28
CA LYS A 2 -1.98 -8.51 -11.18
C LYS A 2 -2.74 -9.62 -10.44
N LEU A 3 -3.74 -9.23 -9.64
CA LEU A 3 -4.75 -10.12 -9.07
C LEU A 3 -6.12 -9.56 -9.41
N GLN A 4 -7.03 -10.39 -9.92
CA GLN A 4 -8.38 -9.97 -10.34
C GLN A 4 -8.36 -8.72 -11.25
N ASN A 5 -7.41 -8.68 -12.19
CA ASN A 5 -7.14 -7.55 -13.10
C ASN A 5 -6.66 -6.24 -12.43
N ILE A 6 -6.39 -6.24 -11.13
CA ILE A 6 -5.84 -5.11 -10.39
C ILE A 6 -4.32 -5.22 -10.35
N GLU A 7 -3.62 -4.14 -10.66
CA GLU A 7 -2.18 -4.01 -10.45
C GLU A 7 -1.92 -3.94 -8.93
N ILE A 8 -1.26 -4.94 -8.36
CA ILE A 8 -1.01 -5.06 -6.92
C ILE A 8 0.48 -5.01 -6.56
N SER A 9 1.37 -4.65 -7.48
CA SER A 9 2.81 -4.72 -7.22
C SER A 9 3.21 -3.90 -6.01
N SER A 10 2.60 -2.74 -5.76
CA SER A 10 2.98 -1.87 -4.65
C SER A 10 2.84 -2.51 -3.27
N ILE A 11 1.97 -3.51 -3.12
CA ILE A 11 1.83 -4.23 -1.85
C ILE A 11 2.80 -5.42 -1.73
N LEU A 12 3.63 -5.69 -2.73
CA LEU A 12 4.60 -6.78 -2.74
C LEU A 12 5.99 -6.25 -2.39
N SER A 13 6.38 -6.44 -1.14
CA SER A 13 7.76 -6.30 -0.66
C SER A 13 8.45 -7.67 -0.62
N PRO A 14 9.79 -7.74 -0.48
CA PRO A 14 10.51 -9.01 -0.32
C PRO A 14 10.00 -9.88 0.86
N GLU A 15 9.45 -9.26 1.90
CA GLU A 15 8.89 -9.93 3.07
C GLU A 15 7.47 -10.46 2.85
N ALA A 16 6.78 -10.04 1.80
CA ALA A 16 5.42 -10.48 1.54
C ALA A 16 5.37 -11.99 1.28
N ARG A 17 4.42 -12.66 1.93
CA ARG A 17 4.17 -14.11 1.82
C ARG A 17 2.77 -14.43 1.36
N TYR A 18 1.80 -13.57 1.68
CA TYR A 18 0.45 -13.72 1.17
C TYR A 18 -0.26 -12.38 1.05
N VAL A 19 -1.29 -12.35 0.21
CA VAL A 19 -2.19 -11.23 0.03
C VAL A 19 -3.62 -11.67 0.32
N THR A 20 -4.33 -10.96 1.18
CA THR A 20 -5.77 -11.14 1.36
C THR A 20 -6.55 -10.08 0.60
N VAL A 21 -7.72 -10.45 0.10
CA VAL A 21 -8.69 -9.54 -0.50
C VAL A 21 -9.92 -9.53 0.38
N THR A 22 -10.15 -8.42 1.09
CA THR A 22 -11.27 -8.27 2.03
C THR A 22 -12.05 -7.00 1.74
N SER A 23 -13.19 -6.81 2.40
CA SER A 23 -13.89 -5.53 2.43
C SER A 23 -13.40 -4.69 3.61
N LYS A 24 -13.40 -3.36 3.47
CA LYS A 24 -13.11 -2.40 4.54
C LYS A 24 -14.13 -1.27 4.48
N PHE A 25 -14.83 -1.02 5.58
CA PHE A 25 -15.69 0.14 5.69
C PHE A 25 -14.83 1.41 5.82
N LEU A 26 -15.09 2.41 4.98
CA LEU A 26 -14.45 3.71 5.03
C LEU A 26 -15.46 4.75 5.52
N PRO A 27 -15.39 5.21 6.78
CA PRO A 27 -16.38 6.13 7.35
C PRO A 27 -16.55 7.41 6.55
N ASN A 28 -15.45 7.96 6.04
CA ASN A 28 -15.46 9.21 5.25
C ASN A 28 -16.18 9.06 3.90
N LEU A 29 -16.42 7.83 3.42
CA LEU A 29 -17.17 7.54 2.21
C LEU A 29 -18.54 6.91 2.52
N ALA A 30 -18.81 6.57 3.78
CA ALA A 30 -19.96 5.80 4.22
C ALA A 30 -20.19 4.51 3.39
N ASP A 31 -19.10 3.83 3.00
CA ASP A 31 -19.14 2.74 2.03
C ASP A 31 -18.11 1.64 2.33
N GLU A 32 -18.40 0.42 1.89
CA GLU A 32 -17.48 -0.72 1.94
C GLU A 32 -16.69 -0.86 0.63
N VAL A 33 -15.38 -0.99 0.75
CA VAL A 33 -14.50 -1.05 -0.41
C VAL A 33 -13.57 -2.25 -0.35
N PRO A 34 -13.23 -2.87 -1.50
CA PRO A 34 -12.28 -3.95 -1.54
C PRO A 34 -10.86 -3.45 -1.26
N VAL A 35 -10.13 -4.24 -0.48
CA VAL A 35 -8.75 -3.98 -0.07
C VAL A 35 -7.90 -5.21 -0.28
N PHE A 36 -6.80 -5.04 -1.01
CA PHE A 36 -5.73 -6.02 -1.10
C PHE A 36 -4.71 -5.71 0.00
N THR A 37 -4.44 -6.65 0.88
CA THR A 37 -3.51 -6.45 2.00
C THR A 37 -2.43 -7.51 1.96
N SER A 38 -1.17 -7.11 1.95
CA SER A 38 -0.04 -8.04 2.06
C SER A 38 0.39 -8.23 3.50
N TYR A 39 0.88 -9.44 3.76
CA TYR A 39 1.36 -9.88 5.06
C TYR A 39 2.67 -10.64 4.93
N ASN A 40 3.50 -10.59 5.97
CA ASN A 40 4.68 -11.45 6.09
C ASN A 40 4.31 -12.85 6.65
N GLY A 41 5.31 -13.71 6.83
CA GLY A 41 5.12 -15.06 7.38
C GLY A 41 4.61 -15.09 8.83
N GLU A 42 4.76 -13.99 9.56
CA GLU A 42 4.32 -13.83 10.95
C GLU A 42 2.92 -13.18 11.06
N LYS A 43 2.21 -13.03 9.92
CA LYS A 43 0.90 -12.36 9.83
C LYS A 43 0.92 -10.87 10.18
N VAL A 44 2.09 -10.23 10.14
CA VAL A 44 2.20 -8.77 10.26
C VAL A 44 1.78 -8.15 8.95
N LYS A 45 0.85 -7.19 9.03
CA LYS A 45 0.39 -6.39 7.89
C LYS A 45 1.52 -5.49 7.39
N LEU A 46 1.84 -5.59 6.10
CA LEU A 46 2.88 -4.79 5.47
C LEU A 46 2.29 -3.61 4.72
N ARG A 47 1.42 -3.86 3.74
CA ARG A 47 0.90 -2.82 2.83
C ARG A 47 -0.56 -3.08 2.46
N GLU A 48 -1.31 -2.03 2.21
CA GLU A 48 -2.72 -2.10 1.77
C GLU A 48 -2.91 -1.34 0.47
N LEU A 49 -3.61 -1.92 -0.50
CA LEU A 49 -4.13 -1.26 -1.69
C LEU A 49 -5.65 -1.28 -1.63
N ILE A 50 -6.23 -0.11 -1.42
CA ILE A 50 -7.65 0.15 -1.28
C ILE A 50 -8.19 0.66 -2.62
N ILE A 51 -9.22 0.02 -3.17
CA ILE A 51 -9.78 0.41 -4.47
C ILE A 51 -10.97 1.34 -4.25
N LEU A 52 -10.82 2.60 -4.65
CA LEU A 52 -11.80 3.66 -4.40
C LEU A 52 -12.73 3.90 -5.60
N SER A 53 -12.35 3.48 -6.81
CA SER A 53 -13.21 3.64 -8.00
C SER A 53 -14.34 2.60 -8.02
N GLU A 54 -15.59 3.05 -7.93
CA GLU A 54 -16.79 2.18 -8.03
C GLU A 54 -16.74 1.21 -9.23
N LYS A 55 -16.34 1.71 -10.40
CA LYS A 55 -16.20 0.92 -11.64
C LYS A 55 -15.26 -0.28 -11.47
N MET A 56 -14.22 -0.13 -10.66
CA MET A 56 -13.25 -1.19 -10.36
C MET A 56 -13.73 -2.10 -9.24
N ARG A 57 -14.40 -1.54 -8.22
CA ARG A 57 -14.88 -2.29 -7.04
C ARG A 57 -15.82 -3.43 -7.43
N ASN A 58 -16.75 -3.18 -8.36
CA ASN A 58 -17.75 -4.18 -8.80
C ASN A 58 -17.15 -5.41 -9.50
N LYS A 59 -15.84 -5.40 -9.79
CA LYS A 59 -15.13 -6.50 -10.46
C LYS A 59 -14.27 -7.32 -9.50
N ILE A 60 -14.21 -6.93 -8.22
CA ILE A 60 -13.34 -7.55 -7.23
C ILE A 60 -14.20 -8.41 -6.31
N ILE A 61 -13.84 -9.69 -6.21
CA ILE A 61 -14.44 -10.65 -5.29
C ILE A 61 -13.56 -10.71 -4.04
N THR A 62 -14.15 -10.39 -2.90
CA THR A 62 -13.49 -10.43 -1.59
C THR A 62 -13.60 -11.83 -0.97
N GLY A 63 -12.90 -12.05 0.15
CA GLY A 63 -12.89 -13.32 0.86
C GLY A 63 -11.80 -14.30 0.42
N TYR A 64 -10.78 -13.85 -0.33
CA TYR A 64 -9.69 -14.70 -0.82
C TYR A 64 -8.35 -14.38 -0.16
N LYS A 65 -7.53 -15.42 -0.02
CA LYS A 65 -6.12 -15.37 0.35
C LYS A 65 -5.32 -15.94 -0.82
N TYR A 66 -4.26 -15.25 -1.20
CA TYR A 66 -3.34 -15.61 -2.26
C TYR A 66 -1.96 -15.78 -1.64
N ASP A 67 -1.51 -17.03 -1.48
CA ASP A 67 -0.13 -17.29 -1.08
C ASP A 67 0.81 -17.02 -2.26
N LEU A 68 1.92 -16.36 -1.97
CA LEU A 68 2.86 -15.95 -2.99
C LEU A 68 4.31 -15.96 -2.50
N GLU A 69 5.21 -16.09 -3.46
CA GLU A 69 6.65 -15.99 -3.27
C GLU A 69 7.15 -14.78 -4.05
N VAL A 70 7.66 -13.77 -3.34
CA VAL A 70 8.39 -12.65 -3.96
C VAL A 70 9.83 -13.08 -4.18
N LYS A 71 10.20 -13.23 -5.45
CA LYS A 71 11.53 -13.74 -5.85
C LYS A 71 12.55 -12.62 -5.99
N GLU A 72 12.11 -11.44 -6.40
CA GLU A 72 13.00 -10.32 -6.69
C GLU A 72 12.24 -8.99 -6.65
N GLY A 73 12.90 -7.97 -6.09
CA GLY A 73 12.46 -6.57 -6.12
C GLY A 73 11.43 -6.18 -5.06
N ASP A 74 11.10 -4.89 -5.08
CA ASP A 74 10.02 -4.28 -4.31
C ASP A 74 9.13 -3.53 -5.30
N GLY A 75 7.81 -3.71 -5.22
CA GLY A 75 6.90 -3.10 -6.17
C GLY A 75 6.67 -1.59 -5.99
N GLY A 76 7.27 -0.96 -4.98
CA GLY A 76 7.31 0.48 -4.79
C GLY A 76 5.93 1.14 -4.87
N LEU A 77 5.81 2.21 -5.65
CA LEU A 77 4.52 2.88 -5.93
C LEU A 77 3.90 2.48 -7.28
N THR A 78 4.32 1.34 -7.87
CA THR A 78 3.88 0.88 -9.20
C THR A 78 2.37 0.82 -9.39
N SER A 79 1.62 0.43 -8.36
CA SER A 79 0.16 0.37 -8.42
C SER A 79 -0.49 1.74 -8.56
N LEU A 80 0.26 2.84 -8.40
CA LEU A 80 -0.21 4.22 -8.60
C LEU A 80 0.26 4.82 -9.94
N TYR A 81 1.00 4.10 -10.77
CA TYR A 81 1.61 4.65 -11.99
C TYR A 81 0.58 5.21 -13.00
N ASP A 82 -0.59 4.59 -13.11
CA ASP A 82 -1.66 4.92 -14.08
C ASP A 82 -2.68 5.97 -13.59
N VAL A 83 -2.41 6.61 -12.45
CA VAL A 83 -3.21 7.74 -11.92
C VAL A 83 -2.58 9.06 -12.34
N ASP A 84 -3.34 10.11 -12.55
CA ASP A 84 -2.82 11.40 -13.03
C ASP A 84 -2.00 12.13 -11.95
N GLN A 85 -2.34 11.92 -10.67
CA GLN A 85 -1.70 12.60 -9.56
C GLN A 85 -1.78 11.75 -8.28
N THR A 86 -0.72 11.76 -7.48
CA THR A 86 -0.69 11.14 -6.15
C THR A 86 -0.59 12.20 -5.07
N ILE A 87 -1.43 12.08 -4.03
CA ILE A 87 -1.32 12.86 -2.80
C ILE A 87 -0.69 11.97 -1.72
N LEU A 88 0.41 12.41 -1.15
CA LEU A 88 1.01 11.78 0.02
C LEU A 88 0.55 12.48 1.30
N THR A 89 0.14 11.67 2.28
CA THR A 89 -0.03 12.04 3.68
C THR A 89 0.57 10.97 4.58
N MET A 90 0.53 11.18 5.90
CA MET A 90 1.11 10.25 6.86
C MET A 90 0.23 10.08 8.09
N LYS A 91 0.36 8.92 8.73
CA LYS A 91 -0.21 8.64 10.05
C LYS A 91 0.92 8.27 11.01
N ALA A 92 1.43 9.28 11.70
CA ALA A 92 2.46 9.10 12.71
C ALA A 92 1.90 8.37 13.95
N LYS A 93 2.75 7.56 14.58
CA LYS A 93 2.51 6.89 15.86
C LYS A 93 3.69 7.18 16.79
N LYS A 94 3.41 7.52 18.04
CA LYS A 94 4.44 7.76 19.06
C LYS A 94 4.51 6.55 20.00
N TYR A 95 5.72 6.08 20.24
CA TYR A 95 6.07 5.02 21.19
C TYR A 95 7.19 5.52 22.09
N ASN A 96 6.86 5.87 23.34
CA ASN A 96 7.80 6.45 24.30
C ASN A 96 8.57 7.65 23.67
N GLU A 97 9.88 7.48 23.47
CA GLU A 97 10.81 8.48 22.94
C GLU A 97 10.91 8.50 21.40
N PHE A 98 10.25 7.57 20.72
CA PHE A 98 10.35 7.40 19.27
C PHE A 98 9.01 7.58 18.56
N MET A 99 9.07 7.92 17.29
CA MET A 99 7.94 7.99 16.38
C MET A 99 8.21 7.14 15.15
N THR A 100 7.17 6.44 14.74
CA THR A 100 7.08 5.71 13.47
C THR A 100 5.87 6.23 12.70
N THR A 101 5.69 5.78 11.47
CA THR A 101 4.62 6.28 10.60
C THR A 101 4.15 5.21 9.63
N ALA A 102 2.88 5.31 9.24
CA ALA A 102 2.41 4.73 8.00
C ALA A 102 2.28 5.85 6.95
N LEU A 103 2.78 5.60 5.74
CA LEU A 103 2.60 6.53 4.62
C LEU A 103 1.34 6.16 3.86
N ILE A 104 0.54 7.17 3.50
CA ILE A 104 -0.73 7.01 2.80
C ILE A 104 -0.65 7.80 1.50
N PHE A 105 -0.82 7.11 0.39
CA PHE A 105 -0.80 7.67 -0.95
C PHE A 105 -2.19 7.55 -1.56
N ILE A 106 -2.77 8.65 -2.03
CA ILE A 106 -4.07 8.68 -2.67
C ILE A 106 -3.85 8.99 -4.15
N GLY A 107 -4.15 8.03 -5.02
CA GLY A 107 -4.09 8.18 -6.46
C GLY A 107 -5.38 8.78 -7.02
N LEU A 108 -5.26 9.89 -7.75
CA LEU A 108 -6.33 10.61 -8.41
C LEU A 108 -6.28 10.40 -9.91
N LYS A 109 -7.43 10.15 -10.53
CA LYS A 109 -7.59 10.09 -11.99
C LYS A 109 -8.75 10.97 -12.41
N LYS A 110 -8.49 11.88 -13.33
CA LYS A 110 -9.43 12.94 -13.75
C LYS A 110 -9.99 13.72 -12.54
N GLY A 111 -9.15 13.97 -11.54
CA GLY A 111 -9.50 14.69 -10.31
C GLY A 111 -10.22 13.88 -9.23
N SER A 112 -10.63 12.63 -9.50
CA SER A 112 -11.34 11.79 -8.52
C SER A 112 -10.44 10.71 -7.91
N PRO A 113 -10.61 10.36 -6.61
CA PRO A 113 -9.89 9.25 -5.99
C PRO A 113 -10.18 7.90 -6.67
N GLU A 114 -9.13 7.24 -7.15
CA GLU A 114 -9.24 5.92 -7.82
C GLU A 114 -8.79 4.78 -6.90
N LYS A 115 -7.74 5.02 -6.11
CA LYS A 115 -7.16 4.04 -5.19
C LYS A 115 -6.32 4.73 -4.12
N ALA A 116 -6.14 4.06 -2.99
CA ALA A 116 -5.22 4.47 -1.95
C ALA A 116 -4.25 3.33 -1.61
N LEU A 117 -2.97 3.65 -1.46
CA LEU A 117 -1.92 2.75 -1.04
C LEU A 117 -1.46 3.16 0.35
N ILE A 118 -1.35 2.21 1.27
CA ILE A 118 -0.83 2.44 2.63
C ILE A 118 0.40 1.56 2.82
N LEU A 119 1.51 2.16 3.21
CA LEU A 119 2.74 1.48 3.58
C LEU A 119 2.87 1.51 5.10
N HIS A 120 2.85 0.34 5.76
CA HIS A 120 3.07 0.21 7.20
C HIS A 120 4.51 -0.17 7.53
N ASP A 121 5.23 -0.75 6.57
CA ASP A 121 6.61 -1.22 6.62
C ASP A 121 7.63 -0.11 6.33
N VAL A 122 7.33 1.12 6.76
CA VAL A 122 8.19 2.29 6.52
C VAL A 122 9.33 2.29 7.56
N PRO A 123 10.61 2.17 7.14
CA PRO A 123 11.73 1.98 8.06
C PRO A 123 12.18 3.31 8.69
N VAL A 124 11.28 3.94 9.46
CA VAL A 124 11.48 5.25 10.06
C VAL A 124 11.29 5.17 11.57
N LEU A 125 12.30 5.63 12.31
CA LEU A 125 12.34 5.72 13.76
C LEU A 125 12.90 7.10 14.14
N ALA A 126 12.00 8.04 14.42
CA ALA A 126 12.34 9.44 14.60
C ALA A 126 12.14 9.91 16.04
N LYS A 127 12.97 10.84 16.51
CA LYS A 127 12.90 11.40 17.88
C LYS A 127 11.93 12.57 18.00
N ASN A 128 11.71 13.29 16.89
CA ASN A 128 10.84 14.46 16.84
C ASN A 128 10.24 14.63 15.44
N LYS A 129 9.35 15.62 15.28
CA LYS A 129 8.59 15.84 14.05
C LYS A 129 9.50 16.14 12.86
N ASN A 130 10.53 16.96 13.04
CA ASN A 130 11.42 17.36 11.95
C ASN A 130 12.23 16.16 11.46
N ASP A 131 12.82 15.42 12.40
CA ASP A 131 13.52 14.16 12.13
C ASP A 131 12.62 13.14 11.41
N LEU A 132 11.34 13.04 11.80
CA LEU A 132 10.37 12.17 11.12
C LEU A 132 10.19 12.55 9.66
N ILE A 133 9.99 13.85 9.38
CA ILE A 133 9.80 14.35 8.03
C ILE A 133 11.06 14.14 7.19
N ASP A 134 12.24 14.39 7.76
CA ASP A 134 13.52 14.25 7.06
C ASP A 134 13.82 12.78 6.73
N GLN A 135 13.55 11.86 7.65
CA GLN A 135 13.68 10.42 7.37
C GLN A 135 12.68 9.94 6.30
N ILE A 136 11.43 10.45 6.30
CA ILE A 136 10.47 10.13 5.23
C ILE A 136 10.95 10.66 3.88
N LYS A 137 11.46 11.89 3.81
CA LYS A 137 12.05 12.46 2.59
C LYS A 137 13.21 11.60 2.09
N GLY A 138 14.11 11.20 2.99
CA GLY A 138 15.23 10.32 2.68
C GLY A 138 14.77 8.96 2.13
N TYR A 139 13.76 8.35 2.76
CA TYR A 139 13.14 7.11 2.29
C TYR A 139 12.53 7.25 0.89
N LEU A 140 11.72 8.29 0.65
CA LEU A 140 11.08 8.51 -0.66
C LEU A 140 12.10 8.74 -1.78
N ARG A 141 13.14 9.53 -1.51
CA ARG A 141 14.22 9.78 -2.48
C ARG A 141 14.99 8.51 -2.79
N THR A 142 15.38 7.76 -1.77
CA THR A 142 16.25 6.58 -1.92
C THR A 142 15.52 5.40 -2.55
N PHE A 143 14.31 5.11 -2.08
CA PHE A 143 13.59 3.89 -2.48
C PHE A 143 12.60 4.10 -3.61
N HIS A 144 12.18 5.34 -3.89
CA HIS A 144 11.16 5.63 -4.89
C HIS A 144 11.57 6.74 -5.88
N GLY A 145 12.75 7.35 -5.73
CA GLY A 145 13.21 8.43 -6.60
C GLY A 145 12.36 9.70 -6.51
N ILE A 146 11.63 9.88 -5.41
CA ILE A 146 10.67 10.99 -5.24
C ILE A 146 11.27 12.05 -4.31
N GLU A 147 11.33 13.29 -4.80
CA GLU A 147 11.70 14.46 -4.00
C GLU A 147 10.44 15.24 -3.60
N ILE A 148 10.35 15.58 -2.31
CA ILE A 148 9.25 16.36 -1.73
C ILE A 148 9.77 17.38 -0.72
N ASP A 149 9.14 18.56 -0.69
CA ASP A 149 9.53 19.63 0.24
C ASP A 149 8.83 19.57 1.60
N HIS A 150 7.58 19.08 1.62
CA HIS A 150 6.73 19.04 2.81
C HIS A 150 5.75 17.87 2.73
N ILE A 151 5.06 17.58 3.84
CA ILE A 151 3.95 16.63 3.90
C ILE A 151 2.73 17.37 4.46
N PRO A 152 1.55 17.33 3.81
CA PRO A 152 1.22 16.54 2.62
C PRO A 152 1.92 17.01 1.35
N ALA A 153 2.14 16.10 0.39
CA ALA A 153 2.78 16.38 -0.89
C ALA A 153 1.92 15.94 -2.07
N LYS A 154 2.17 16.52 -3.24
CA LYS A 154 1.54 16.17 -4.51
C LYS A 154 2.62 15.89 -5.54
N PHE A 155 2.56 14.75 -6.22
CA PHE A 155 3.50 14.37 -7.26
C PHE A 155 2.88 13.35 -8.22
N LYS A 156 3.54 13.08 -9.33
CA LYS A 156 3.22 11.98 -10.25
C LYS A 156 4.22 10.85 -10.05
N VAL A 157 3.76 9.61 -10.12
CA VAL A 157 4.65 8.45 -10.13
C VAL A 157 5.11 8.21 -11.56
N ASP A 158 6.40 8.47 -11.82
CA ASP A 158 6.96 8.50 -13.17
C ASP A 158 7.52 7.16 -13.64
N HIS A 159 7.75 6.22 -12.71
CA HIS A 159 8.37 4.94 -13.00
C HIS A 159 7.63 3.78 -12.34
N LYS A 160 7.68 2.62 -13.00
CA LYS A 160 7.24 1.35 -12.42
C LYS A 160 8.45 0.64 -11.84
N HIS A 161 8.27 0.08 -10.66
CA HIS A 161 9.23 -0.80 -10.05
C HIS A 161 8.91 -2.24 -10.49
N LEU A 162 9.94 -2.98 -10.86
CA LEU A 162 9.78 -4.37 -11.21
C LEU A 162 9.76 -5.22 -9.94
N VAL A 163 8.68 -5.97 -9.74
CA VAL A 163 8.61 -7.03 -8.75
C VAL A 163 8.26 -8.34 -9.43
N LYS A 164 9.07 -9.38 -9.18
CA LYS A 164 8.82 -10.74 -9.65
C LYS A 164 8.24 -11.53 -8.50
N ALA A 165 6.94 -11.80 -8.56
CA ALA A 165 6.24 -12.64 -7.61
C ALA A 165 5.54 -13.80 -8.33
N LYS A 166 5.50 -14.96 -7.67
CA LYS A 166 4.80 -16.15 -8.15
C LYS A 166 3.69 -16.48 -7.17
N LEU A 167 2.47 -16.66 -7.69
CA LEU A 167 1.36 -17.22 -6.92
C LEU A 167 1.63 -18.71 -6.67
N THR A 168 1.48 -19.15 -5.42
CA THR A 168 1.70 -20.54 -5.03
C THR A 168 0.40 -21.25 -4.68
N ASP A 169 -0.56 -20.56 -4.05
CA ASP A 169 -1.84 -21.14 -3.65
C ASP A 169 -2.96 -20.08 -3.55
N VAL A 170 -4.21 -20.53 -3.53
CA VAL A 170 -5.40 -19.69 -3.34
C VAL A 170 -6.40 -20.37 -2.40
N ASP A 171 -6.70 -19.68 -1.31
CA ASP A 171 -7.64 -20.11 -0.27
C ASP A 171 -8.74 -19.08 -0.02
N TYR A 172 -9.75 -19.48 0.74
CA TYR A 172 -10.67 -18.53 1.36
C TYR A 172 -10.02 -17.84 2.56
N ALA A 173 -10.07 -16.51 2.62
CA ALA A 173 -9.49 -15.71 3.71
C ALA A 173 -10.17 -15.94 5.06
N PHE A 174 -11.39 -16.49 5.08
CA PHE A 174 -12.11 -16.82 6.31
C PHE A 174 -11.34 -17.78 7.22
N SER A 175 -10.48 -18.64 6.66
CA SER A 175 -9.63 -19.56 7.42
C SER A 175 -8.48 -18.89 8.17
N LEU A 176 -8.13 -17.63 7.83
CA LEU A 176 -7.01 -16.90 8.45
C LEU A 176 -7.38 -16.16 9.72
N PHE A 177 -8.65 -15.75 9.84
CA PHE A 177 -9.16 -14.91 10.91
C PHE A 177 -10.28 -15.63 11.66
N ASN A 178 -10.06 -16.89 12.06
CA ASN A 178 -10.91 -17.55 13.06
C ASN A 178 -11.03 -16.62 14.27
N LEU A 179 -12.13 -15.88 14.33
CA LEU A 179 -12.56 -15.04 15.44
C LEU A 179 -13.12 -15.95 16.54
#